data_AF-A0A3N5UZR5-F1
#
_entry.id   AF-A0A3N5UZR5-F1
#
_cell.length_a   1.000
_cell.length_b   1.000
_cell.length_c   1.000
_cell.angle_alpha   90.00
_cell.angle_beta   90.00
_cell.angle_gamma   90.00
#
_symmetry.space_group_name_H-M   'P 1'
#
loop_
_entity.id
_entity.type
_entity.pdbx_description
1 polymer ?
#
loop_
_entity_poly.entity_id
_entity_poly.type
_entity_poly.pdbx_seq_one_letter_code
_entity_poly.pdbx_strand_id
1 'polypeptide(L)'
;MYALIYDEHRLDEPEKKVISVHDSRLAAEAALEKRRKDLGKKVWECNTRVVWIEKDVSAGDIVRPGEYDTWRDGEDIPEGETQSDTD
;
A
#
# COMPACT_ATOMS: atom_id res chain seq x y z
N MET A 1 11.46 2.17 0.98
CA MET A 1 10.60 2.85 1.96
C MET A 1 9.19 2.29 1.90
N TYR A 2 8.33 2.56 2.89
CA TYR A 2 6.93 2.09 2.85
C TYR A 2 6.01 3.26 2.53
N ALA A 3 4.98 3.00 1.74
CA ALA A 3 4.00 3.98 1.34
C ALA A 3 2.59 3.43 1.53
N LEU A 4 1.65 4.33 1.86
CA LEU A 4 0.23 4.06 1.73
C LEU A 4 -0.19 4.58 0.36
N ILE A 5 -0.70 3.72 -0.48
CA ILE A 5 -1.26 4.10 -1.77
C ILE A 5 -2.78 4.02 -1.74
N TYR A 6 -3.44 4.86 -2.54
CA TYR A 6 -4.85 4.74 -2.85
C TYR A 6 -5.03 3.78 -4.03
N ASP A 7 -5.79 2.70 -3.83
CA ASP A 7 -6.07 1.66 -4.80
C ASP A 7 -7.55 1.28 -4.78
N GLU A 8 -8.30 1.76 -5.77
CA GLU A 8 -9.71 1.38 -5.99
C GLU A 8 -9.85 0.07 -6.80
N HIS A 9 -8.76 -0.67 -7.04
CA HIS A 9 -8.74 -1.88 -7.88
C HIS A 9 -9.28 -1.68 -9.30
N ARG A 10 -9.18 -0.45 -9.83
CA ARG A 10 -9.56 -0.15 -11.22
C ARG A 10 -8.44 -0.56 -12.16
N LEU A 11 -8.75 -1.48 -13.07
CA LEU A 11 -7.81 -1.97 -14.07
C LEU A 11 -7.46 -0.91 -15.13
N ASP A 12 -8.39 0.00 -15.44
CA ASP A 12 -8.16 1.14 -16.35
C ASP A 12 -7.31 2.26 -15.73
N GLU A 13 -7.16 2.28 -14.40
CA GLU A 13 -6.37 3.28 -13.66
C GLU A 13 -5.26 2.56 -12.87
N PRO A 14 -4.21 2.07 -13.58
CA PRO A 14 -3.12 1.33 -12.95
C PRO A 14 -2.24 2.23 -12.07
N GLU A 15 -2.28 3.54 -12.28
CA GLU A 15 -1.57 4.55 -11.51
C GLU A 15 -2.18 4.71 -10.11
N LYS A 16 -1.34 4.66 -9.07
CA LYS A 16 -1.75 4.72 -7.67
C LYS A 16 -1.21 5.98 -7.03
N LYS A 17 -2.05 6.67 -6.26
CA LYS A 17 -1.66 7.89 -5.57
C LYS A 17 -1.06 7.57 -4.21
N VAL A 18 0.13 8.07 -3.93
CA VAL A 18 0.77 8.00 -2.61
C VAL A 18 0.06 8.95 -1.66
N ILE A 19 -0.44 8.42 -0.55
CA ILE A 19 -1.13 9.16 0.51
C ILE A 19 -0.13 9.63 1.56
N SER A 20 0.81 8.76 1.93
CA SER A 20 1.83 9.03 2.95
C SER A 20 2.96 8.04 2.83
N VAL A 21 4.15 8.44 3.30
CA VAL A 21 5.36 7.64 3.27
C VAL A 21 5.93 7.48 4.68
N HIS A 22 6.54 6.33 4.94
CA HIS A 22 6.99 5.87 6.25
C HIS A 22 8.30 5.11 6.14
N ASP A 23 9.13 5.20 7.17
CA ASP A 23 10.41 4.50 7.26
C ASP A 23 10.25 2.98 7.46
N SER A 24 9.16 2.55 8.09
CA SER A 24 8.92 1.16 8.50
C SER A 24 7.50 0.69 8.17
N ARG A 25 7.32 -0.61 7.89
CA ARG A 25 6.00 -1.22 7.63
C ARG A 25 5.03 -0.99 8.78
N LEU A 26 5.49 -1.20 10.01
CA LEU A 26 4.70 -0.98 11.22
C LEU A 26 4.13 0.44 11.32
N ALA A 27 4.92 1.45 10.93
CA ALA A 27 4.47 2.85 10.91
C ALA A 27 3.41 3.08 9.82
N ALA A 28 3.61 2.47 8.64
CA ALA A 28 2.62 2.49 7.55
C ALA A 28 1.30 1.81 7.95
N GLU A 29 1.34 0.66 8.62
CA GLU A 29 0.15 -0.05 9.10
C GLU A 29 -0.58 0.75 10.19
N ALA A 30 0.15 1.38 11.11
CA ALA A 30 -0.42 2.28 12.11
C ALA A 30 -1.11 3.49 11.45
N ALA A 31 -0.52 4.05 10.38
CA ALA A 31 -1.13 5.12 9.61
C ALA A 31 -2.39 4.66 8.87
N LEU A 32 -2.41 3.44 8.35
CA LEU A 32 -3.58 2.83 7.71
C LEU A 32 -4.71 2.66 8.72
N GLU A 33 -4.41 2.13 9.91
CA GLU A 33 -5.40 2.00 10.98
C GLU A 33 -5.93 3.38 11.43
N LYS A 34 -5.05 4.38 11.55
CA LYS A 34 -5.47 5.74 11.90
C LYS A 34 -6.43 6.31 10.85
N ARG A 35 -6.06 6.20 9.57
CA ARG A 35 -6.91 6.62 8.44
C ARG A 35 -8.27 5.91 8.45
N ARG A 36 -8.30 4.61 8.75
CA ARG A 36 -9.54 3.83 8.90
C ARG A 36 -10.45 4.44 9.97
N LYS A 37 -9.89 4.80 11.13
CA LYS A 37 -10.63 5.44 12.22
C LYS A 37 -11.16 6.81 11.81
N ASP A 38 -10.33 7.64 11.17
CA ASP A 38 -10.72 8.97 10.67
C ASP A 38 -11.85 8.91 9.61
N LEU A 39 -11.81 7.93 8.71
CA LEU A 39 -12.83 7.78 7.68
C LEU A 39 -14.11 7.09 8.19
N GLY A 40 -14.10 6.50 9.38
CA GLY A 40 -15.22 5.72 9.93
C GLY A 40 -15.60 4.51 9.07
N LYS A 41 -14.69 4.03 8.23
CA LYS A 41 -14.89 2.98 7.22
C LYS A 41 -14.16 1.69 7.60
N LYS A 42 -14.55 0.56 7.01
CA LYS A 42 -13.78 -0.69 7.16
C LYS A 42 -12.54 -0.69 6.24
N VAL A 43 -11.57 -1.57 6.51
CA VAL A 43 -10.28 -1.63 5.78
C VAL A 43 -10.50 -1.73 4.27
N TRP A 44 -11.41 -2.61 3.83
CA TRP A 44 -11.74 -2.83 2.42
C TRP A 44 -12.50 -1.66 1.76
N GLU A 45 -13.06 -0.73 2.55
CA GLU A 45 -13.74 0.46 2.02
C GLU A 45 -12.82 1.68 1.94
N CYS A 46 -11.61 1.57 2.50
CA CYS A 46 -10.64 2.66 2.49
C CYS A 46 -9.90 2.75 1.15
N ASN A 47 -9.94 1.70 0.31
CA ASN A 47 -9.21 1.61 -0.95
C ASN A 47 -7.75 2.01 -0.76
N THR A 48 -7.11 1.48 0.29
CA THR A 48 -5.74 1.84 0.66
C THR A 48 -4.93 0.62 1.03
N ARG A 49 -3.70 0.58 0.51
CA ARG A 49 -2.77 -0.53 0.71
C ARG A 49 -1.41 -0.01 1.18
N VAL A 50 -0.75 -0.77 2.04
CA VAL A 50 0.67 -0.57 2.37
C VAL A 50 1.51 -1.28 1.31
N VAL A 51 2.45 -0.56 0.73
CA VAL A 51 3.38 -1.07 -0.28
C VAL A 51 4.81 -0.65 0.07
N TRP A 52 5.77 -1.41 -0.40
CA TRP A 52 7.18 -1.05 -0.41
C TRP A 52 7.54 -0.42 -1.75
N ILE A 53 8.36 0.63 -1.71
CA ILE A 53 8.83 1.37 -2.88
C ILE A 53 10.33 1.56 -2.73
N GLU A 54 11.10 1.17 -3.75
CA GLU A 54 12.55 1.34 -3.76
C GLU A 54 12.97 2.80 -3.98
N LYS A 55 12.23 3.51 -4.84
CA LYS A 55 12.46 4.91 -5.21
C LYS A 55 12.08 5.87 -4.10
N ASP A 56 12.69 7.06 -4.12
CA ASP A 56 12.28 8.18 -3.28
C ASP A 56 10.96 8.77 -3.83
N VAL A 57 9.91 8.73 -3.02
CA VAL A 57 8.58 9.24 -3.35
C VAL A 57 8.02 10.05 -2.20
N SER A 58 7.14 11.00 -2.49
CA SER A 58 6.49 11.84 -1.49
C SER A 58 4.97 11.65 -1.47
N ALA A 59 4.34 12.13 -0.40
CA ALA A 59 2.88 12.17 -0.34
C ALA A 59 2.34 13.05 -1.49
N GLY A 60 1.41 12.51 -2.27
CA GLY A 60 0.83 13.16 -3.44
C GLY A 60 1.39 12.66 -4.78
N ASP A 61 2.53 11.97 -4.78
CA ASP A 61 3.09 11.36 -5.98
C ASP A 61 2.20 10.27 -6.56
N ILE A 62 2.42 9.99 -7.84
CA ILE A 62 1.77 8.89 -8.56
C ILE A 62 2.82 7.83 -8.83
N VAL A 63 2.49 6.58 -8.50
CA VAL A 63 3.34 5.41 -8.74
C VAL A 63 2.64 4.42 -9.64
N ARG A 64 3.40 3.79 -10.53
CA ARG A 64 2.89 2.82 -11.51
C ARG A 64 3.14 1.38 -11.07
N PRO A 65 2.41 0.40 -11.64
CA PRO A 65 2.71 -1.01 -11.43
C PRO A 65 4.17 -1.28 -11.80
N GLY A 66 4.88 -2.01 -10.93
CA GLY A 66 6.32 -2.27 -11.07
C GLY A 66 7.22 -1.19 -10.42
N GLU A 67 6.66 -0.09 -9.91
CA GLU A 67 7.40 0.86 -9.06
C GLU A 67 7.20 0.61 -7.57
N TYR A 68 6.24 -0.25 -7.23
CA TYR A 68 5.91 -0.63 -5.86
C TYR A 68 5.65 -2.14 -5.79
N ASP A 69 5.98 -2.71 -4.64
CA ASP A 69 5.74 -4.11 -4.29
C ASP A 69 4.92 -4.21 -3.01
N THR A 70 4.26 -5.33 -2.82
CA THR A 70 3.52 -5.56 -1.55
C THR A 70 4.47 -5.80 -0.38
N TRP A 71 5.62 -6.39 -0.67
CA TRP A 71 6.62 -6.81 0.29
C TRP A 71 7.97 -6.28 -0.15
N ARG A 72 8.79 -5.89 0.81
CA ARG A 72 10.19 -5.53 0.54
C ARG A 72 10.95 -6.80 0.13
N ASP A 73 11.88 -6.67 -0.80
CA ASP A 73 12.78 -7.77 -1.17
C ASP A 73 13.50 -8.34 0.07
N GLY A 74 13.32 -9.64 0.31
CA GLY A 74 13.87 -10.36 1.47
C GLY A 74 13.08 -10.22 2.79
N GLU A 75 11.89 -9.61 2.80
CA GLU A 75 11.01 -9.57 3.98
C GLU A 75 10.28 -10.92 4.17
N ASP A 76 10.11 -11.33 5.43
CA ASP A 76 9.38 -12.56 5.77
C ASP A 76 7.89 -12.33 5.47
N ILE A 77 7.40 -12.99 4.41
CA ILE A 77 6.00 -12.94 4.02
C ILE A 77 5.23 -13.89 4.94
N PRO A 78 4.27 -13.42 5.74
CA PRO A 78 3.50 -14.29 6.60
C PRO A 78 2.74 -15.33 5.76
N GLU A 79 2.72 -16.59 6.20
CA GLU A 79 2.18 -17.77 5.48
C GLU A 79 0.73 -17.67 4.98
N GLY A 80 -0.01 -16.60 5.33
CA GLY A 80 -1.38 -16.34 4.88
C GLY A 80 -1.55 -15.24 3.82
N GLU A 81 -0.51 -14.45 3.50
CA GLU A 81 -0.60 -13.36 2.49
C GLU A 81 0.02 -13.74 1.14
N THR A 82 0.42 -15.00 0.98
CA THR A 82 0.84 -15.63 -0.29
C THR A 82 -0.35 -15.95 -1.18
N GLN A 83 -1.33 -15.05 -1.32
CA GLN A 83 -2.40 -15.25 -2.31
C GLN A 83 -1.86 -14.90 -3.70
N SER A 84 -1.24 -15.88 -4.35
CA SER A 84 -1.35 -16.03 -5.80
C SER A 84 -2.83 -16.25 -6.11
N ASP A 85 -3.49 -15.24 -6.64
CA ASP A 85 -4.78 -15.39 -7.31
C ASP A 85 -4.52 -16.16 -8.62
N THR A 86 -4.42 -17.48 -8.52
CA THR A 86 -4.43 -18.39 -9.66
C THR A 86 -5.67 -19.28 -9.50
N ASP A 87 -6.74 -18.87 -10.19
CA ASP A 87 -7.81 -19.74 -10.65
C ASP A 87 -7.40 -20.31 -12.03
#